data_AF-A0A0M3HII3-F1
#
_entry.id   AF-A0A0M3HII3-F1
#
_cell.length_a   1.000
_cell.length_b   1.000
_cell.length_c   1.000
_cell.angle_alpha   90.00
_cell.angle_beta   90.00
_cell.angle_gamma   90.00
#
_symmetry.space_group_name_H-M   'P 1'
#
loop_
_entity.id
_entity.type
_entity.pdbx_description
1 polymer ?
#
loop_
_entity_poly.entity_id
_entity_poly.type
_entity_poly.pdbx_seq_one_letter_code
_entity_poly.pdbx_strand_id
1 'polypeptide(L)' 'MAGFWPTVAQSYGWQISDEAGSERQYRFEVIEDPSTTLFTGEYGRLGAFEKQRP' A
#
# COMPACT_ATOMS: atom_id res chain seq x y z
N MET A 1 20.18 -15.29 18.51
CA MET A 1 18.88 -15.67 17.94
C MET A 1 18.97 -15.47 16.43
N ALA A 2 18.67 -16.48 15.61
CA ALA A 2 18.63 -16.34 14.16
C ALA A 2 17.31 -15.66 13.76
N GLY A 3 17.37 -14.56 13.00
CA GLY A 3 16.19 -13.87 12.50
C GLY A 3 15.50 -14.64 11.37
N PHE A 4 14.28 -14.23 11.03
CA PHE A 4 13.50 -14.81 9.93
C PHE A 4 14.29 -14.82 8.61
N TRP A 5 14.78 -13.65 8.17
CA TRP A 5 15.46 -13.52 6.87
C TRP A 5 16.74 -14.37 6.74
N PRO A 6 17.68 -14.36 7.71
CA PRO A 6 18.84 -15.26 7.66
C PRO A 6 18.47 -16.74 7.57
N THR A 7 17.41 -17.18 8.25
CA THR A 7 16.97 -18.58 8.26
C THR A 7 16.40 -19.00 6.90
N VAL A 8 15.61 -18.11 6.27
CA VAL A 8 15.09 -18.33 4.91
C VAL A 8 16.23 -18.40 3.90
N ALA A 9 17.17 -17.44 3.94
CA ALA A 9 18.32 -17.43 3.04
C ALA A 9 19.13 -18.73 3.10
N GLN A 10 19.42 -19.21 4.32
CA GLN A 10 20.13 -20.47 4.52
C GLN A 10 19.35 -21.68 3.97
N SER A 11 18.04 -21.74 4.21
CA SER A 11 17.21 -22.91 3.84
C SER A 11 17.06 -23.09 2.34
N TYR A 12 17.08 -21.99 1.58
CA TYR A 12 16.91 -22.00 0.13
C TYR A 12 18.19 -21.73 -0.66
N GLY A 13 19.34 -21.54 0.02
CA GLY A 13 20.61 -21.20 -0.62
C GLY A 13 20.59 -19.85 -1.32
N TRP A 14 19.79 -18.90 -0.83
CA TRP A 14 19.63 -17.57 -1.42
C TRP A 14 20.64 -16.58 -0.86
N GLN A 15 21.09 -15.66 -1.70
CA GLN A 15 21.79 -14.46 -1.27
C GLN A 15 20.77 -13.33 -1.13
N ILE A 16 20.65 -12.77 0.07
CA ILE A 16 19.85 -11.56 0.27
C ILE A 16 20.64 -10.42 -0.37
N SER A 17 20.00 -9.66 -1.26
CA SER A 17 20.63 -8.46 -1.82
C SER A 17 20.81 -7.42 -0.71
N ASP A 18 22.02 -6.85 -0.64
CA ASP A 18 22.33 -5.71 0.23
C ASP A 18 21.90 -4.37 -0.42
N GLU A 19 21.34 -4.41 -1.63
CA GLU A 19 20.83 -3.24 -2.35
C GLU A 19 19.44 -2.89 -1.80
N ALA A 20 19.41 -2.08 -0.74
CA ALA A 20 18.18 -1.47 -0.30
C ALA A 20 17.71 -0.42 -1.32
N GLY A 21 16.78 -0.82 -2.19
CA GLY A 21 16.07 0.07 -3.11
C GLY A 21 14.88 0.76 -2.44
N SER A 22 14.63 2.02 -2.82
CA SER A 22 13.38 2.70 -2.46
C SER A 22 12.34 2.41 -3.54
N GLU A 23 11.49 1.41 -3.30
CA GLU A 23 10.46 0.99 -4.25
C GLU A 23 9.08 1.55 -3.89
N ARG A 24 8.41 2.20 -4.85
CA ARG A 24 7.08 2.76 -4.65
C ARG A 24 6.01 1.67 -4.74
N GLN A 25 5.20 1.52 -3.70
CA GLN A 25 4.04 0.62 -3.73
C GLN A 25 2.86 1.18 -4.54
N TYR A 26 2.80 2.50 -4.72
CA TYR A 26 1.70 3.19 -5.38
C TYR A 26 2.20 4.16 -6.44
N ARG A 27 1.42 4.25 -7.52
CA ARG A 27 1.60 5.24 -8.58
C ARG A 27 0.86 6.52 -8.22
N PHE A 28 1.46 7.66 -8.58
CA PHE A 28 0.78 8.95 -8.53
C PHE A 28 -0.01 9.17 -9.82
N GLU A 29 -1.25 9.62 -9.70
CA GLU A 29 -2.15 9.88 -10.82
C GLU A 29 -2.88 11.21 -10.58
N VAL A 30 -2.89 12.08 -11.59
CA VAL A 30 -3.63 13.35 -11.57
C VAL A 30 -4.99 13.10 -12.18
N ILE A 31 -6.05 13.57 -11.52
CA ILE A 31 -7.43 13.46 -12.00
C ILE A 31 -7.85 14.81 -12.55
N GLU A 32 -8.21 14.85 -13.83
CA GLU A 32 -8.61 16.07 -14.54
C GLU A 32 -10.13 16.22 -14.64
N ASP A 33 -10.88 15.11 -14.54
CA ASP A 33 -12.34 15.13 -14.64
C ASP A 33 -12.97 15.64 -13.33
N PRO A 34 -13.64 16.82 -13.35
CA PRO A 34 -14.25 17.40 -12.17
C PRO A 34 -15.49 16.63 -11.67
N SER A 35 -16.03 15.71 -12.46
CA SER A 35 -17.14 14.83 -12.05
C SER A 35 -16.70 13.62 -11.24
N THR A 36 -15.39 13.42 -11.09
CA THR A 36 -14.83 12.32 -10.31
C THR A 36 -15.31 12.39 -8.87
N THR A 37 -15.80 11.27 -8.34
CA THR A 37 -16.17 11.19 -6.93
C THR A 37 -14.91 11.25 -6.07
N LEU A 38 -14.79 12.30 -5.27
CA LEU A 38 -13.66 12.52 -4.39
C LEU A 38 -13.98 12.04 -2.98
N PHE A 39 -12.96 11.48 -2.34
CA PHE A 39 -12.97 11.24 -0.92
C PHE A 39 -12.85 12.57 -0.16
N THR A 40 -13.75 12.84 0.78
CA THR A 40 -13.82 14.12 1.51
C THR A 40 -13.52 14.00 3.01
N GLY A 41 -13.05 12.83 3.47
CA GLY A 41 -12.67 12.57 4.86
C GLY A 41 -13.55 11.56 5.58
N GLU A 42 -14.49 10.91 4.88
CA GLU A 42 -15.27 9.81 5.42
C GLU A 42 -14.43 8.58 5.79
N TYR A 43 -15.01 7.60 6.49
CA TYR A 43 -14.34 6.31 6.68
C TYR A 43 -15.13 5.21 5.97
N GLY A 44 -14.44 4.40 5.18
CA GLY A 44 -15.03 3.30 4.42
C GLY A 44 -15.66 3.74 3.10
N ARG A 45 -16.99 3.92 3.07
CA ARG A 45 -17.73 4.15 1.82
C ARG A 45 -17.77 5.64 1.46
N LEU A 46 -17.51 5.97 0.19
CA LEU A 46 -17.70 7.33 -0.35
C LEU A 46 -19.14 7.83 -0.15
N GLY A 47 -19.28 9.07 0.34
CA GLY A 47 -20.55 9.70 0.66
C GLY A 47 -21.21 9.16 1.93
N ALA A 48 -20.44 8.57 2.86
CA ALA A 48 -21.00 7.95 4.07
C ALA A 48 -21.56 8.97 5.06
N PHE A 49 -21.03 10.19 5.07
CA PHE A 49 -21.56 11.25 5.93
C PHE A 49 -22.92 11.74 5.46
N GLU A 50 -23.15 11.77 4.15
CA GLU A 50 -24.41 12.18 3.51
C GLU A 50 -25.41 11.03 3.45
N LYS A 51 -24.94 9.80 3.20
CA LYS A 51 -25.75 8.60 3.08
C LYS A 51 -25.45 7.66 4.25
N GLN A 52 -25.81 8.08 5.45
CA GLN A 52 -25.67 7.23 6.63
C GLN A 52 -26.52 5.96 6.45
N ARG A 53 -25.96 4.81 6.85
CA ARG A 53 -26.76 3.58 6.93
C ARG A 53 -27.63 3.65 8.19
N PRO A 54 -28.83 3.05 8.19
CA PRO A 54 -29.62 2.86 9.40
C PRO A 54 -28.84 2.13 10.50
#